data_AF-F0Z9J3-F1
#
_entry.id   AF-F0Z9J3-F1
#
_cell.length_a   1.000
_cell.length_b   1.000
_cell.length_c   1.000
_cell.angle_alpha   90.00
_cell.angle_beta   90.00
_cell.angle_gamma   90.00
#
_symmetry.space_group_name_H-M   'P 1'
#
loop_
_entity.id
_entity.type
_entity.pdbx_description
1 polymer ?
#
loop_
_entity_poly.entity_id
_entity_poly.type
_entity_poly.pdbx_seq_one_letter_code
_entity_poly.pdbx_strand_id
1 'polypeptide(L)'
;MDKEVHSQEKVQKSIDKILKLNRDDKAKGLKESLDYLYEVSRNTGYIREDILSENIYISENYENEYGVRFDIMINCSRPEIPQKNNHNNDKNNICNLCLSNLTLKKELRVYEFKLKNGKELFKQFSPFPYHKYHNVIIDKQHTPQVLSEDTIKEILELCESMPGYTVLCNSDKEFSGVSNIHHAHYQGGYHDFAIYKAQSKFEIQCNNIEIKILHYPAGCIKVVGQDIQELEIVLIKLYNSWRNGKYESLKNEYQSFSFSCKYNQNQGLESRGYFEFIMIPRNGEPHRFNTRKSLECIKKEMVGIGEISGNGNLPGRLKRQLFETYLDILTQLQNDNKLINIIDNVEKIDNYLTNDLKEFSTWFNEYFIKTLKNFNNDKTPPIKQILEISLCNSLIDIIMDNSPIKNDTDLIFNWINQSKL
;
A
#
# COMPACT_ATOMS: atom_id res chain seq x y z
N MET A 1 -2.75 27.45 24.85
CA MET A 1 -4.05 26.89 24.44
C MET A 1 -4.06 25.40 24.73
N ASP A 2 -4.90 25.07 25.71
CA ASP A 2 -5.23 23.82 26.40
C ASP A 2 -4.72 22.46 25.87
N LYS A 3 -3.60 21.99 26.43
CA LYS A 3 -3.20 20.58 26.33
C LYS A 3 -4.12 19.63 27.15
N GLU A 4 -4.96 20.16 28.05
CA GLU A 4 -5.93 19.39 28.84
C GLU A 4 -7.23 19.01 28.10
N VAL A 5 -7.54 19.66 26.96
CA VAL A 5 -8.80 19.43 26.23
C VAL A 5 -8.85 18.05 25.57
N HIS A 6 -7.69 17.46 25.26
CA HIS A 6 -7.60 16.15 24.60
C HIS A 6 -6.73 15.18 25.40
N SER A 7 -7.09 14.83 26.64
CA SER A 7 -6.44 13.69 27.32
C SER A 7 -6.79 12.37 26.62
N GLN A 8 -5.94 11.35 26.71
CA GLN A 8 -6.19 10.03 26.11
C GLN A 8 -7.52 9.43 26.58
N GLU A 9 -7.85 9.57 27.87
CA GLU A 9 -9.12 9.12 28.44
C GLU A 9 -10.33 9.86 27.85
N LYS A 10 -10.24 11.18 27.65
CA LYS A 10 -11.30 11.96 27.00
C LYS A 10 -11.49 11.55 25.55
N VAL A 11 -10.41 11.25 24.83
CA VAL A 11 -10.46 10.75 23.45
C VAL A 11 -11.20 9.41 23.38
N GLN A 12 -10.82 8.46 24.23
CA GLN A 12 -11.48 7.14 24.32
C GLN A 12 -12.99 7.30 24.57
N LYS A 13 -13.38 8.04 25.63
CA LYS A 13 -14.79 8.27 26.00
C LYS A 13 -15.60 8.94 24.88
N SER A 14 -14.98 9.88 24.15
CA SER A 14 -15.66 10.59 23.07
C SER A 14 -15.92 9.69 21.88
N ILE A 15 -14.94 8.87 21.49
CA ILE A 15 -15.11 7.90 20.41
C ILE A 15 -16.13 6.83 20.79
N ASP A 16 -16.07 6.29 22.01
CA ASP A 16 -17.06 5.30 22.49
C ASP A 16 -18.48 5.88 22.46
N LYS A 17 -18.65 7.15 22.81
CA LYS A 17 -19.94 7.85 22.70
C LYS A 17 -20.39 7.97 21.23
N ILE A 18 -19.51 8.35 20.31
CA ILE A 18 -19.81 8.45 18.87
C ILE A 18 -20.27 7.10 18.31
N LEU A 19 -19.52 6.03 18.61
CA LEU A 19 -19.85 4.68 18.14
C LEU A 19 -21.17 4.18 18.75
N LYS A 20 -21.43 4.44 20.03
CA LYS A 20 -22.69 4.08 20.68
C LYS A 20 -23.89 4.80 20.08
N LEU A 21 -23.76 6.09 19.76
CA LEU A 21 -24.83 6.89 19.14
C LEU A 21 -25.15 6.43 17.71
N ASN A 22 -24.16 5.87 17.00
CA ASN A 22 -24.28 5.41 15.63
C ASN A 22 -24.26 3.86 15.51
N ARG A 23 -24.70 3.12 16.54
CA ARG A 23 -24.63 1.64 16.55
C ARG A 23 -25.36 0.97 15.39
N ASP A 24 -26.42 1.61 14.90
CA ASP A 24 -27.28 1.12 13.82
C ASP A 24 -26.76 1.53 12.42
N ASP A 25 -25.79 2.45 12.37
CA ASP A 25 -25.08 2.89 11.16
C ASP A 25 -23.56 2.89 11.43
N LYS A 26 -22.97 1.69 11.37
CA LYS A 26 -21.55 1.48 11.63
C LYS A 26 -20.65 2.31 10.72
N ALA A 27 -21.03 2.52 9.46
CA ALA A 27 -20.25 3.32 8.51
C ALA A 27 -20.18 4.79 8.97
N LYS A 28 -21.31 5.37 9.34
CA LYS A 28 -21.37 6.72 9.91
C LYS A 28 -20.61 6.82 11.23
N GLY A 29 -20.81 5.88 12.15
CA GLY A 29 -20.10 5.84 13.43
C GLY A 29 -18.59 5.77 13.27
N LEU A 30 -18.11 4.93 12.35
CA LEU A 30 -16.69 4.85 12.03
C LEU A 30 -16.17 6.17 11.47
N LYS A 31 -16.85 6.74 10.47
CA LYS A 31 -16.44 8.01 9.86
C LYS A 31 -16.35 9.12 10.90
N GLU A 32 -17.37 9.33 11.71
CA GLU A 32 -17.39 10.35 12.76
C GLU A 32 -16.30 10.12 13.81
N SER A 33 -16.02 8.85 14.18
CA SER A 33 -14.92 8.53 15.11
C SER A 33 -13.54 8.91 14.55
N LEU A 34 -13.35 8.69 13.24
CA LEU A 34 -12.10 9.00 12.54
C LEU A 34 -11.96 10.51 12.33
N ASP A 35 -13.05 11.20 11.99
CA ASP A 35 -13.10 12.67 11.93
C ASP A 35 -12.67 13.28 13.27
N TYR A 36 -13.26 12.81 14.37
CA TYR A 36 -12.90 13.28 15.71
C TYR A 36 -11.43 13.02 16.04
N LEU A 37 -10.93 11.80 15.82
CA LEU A 37 -9.54 11.46 16.12
C LEU A 37 -8.55 12.23 15.23
N TYR A 38 -8.94 12.55 13.99
CA TYR A 38 -8.11 13.29 13.03
C TYR A 38 -7.99 14.74 13.47
N GLU A 39 -9.09 15.38 13.84
CA GLU A 39 -9.10 16.73 14.40
C GLU A 39 -8.28 16.83 15.69
N VAL A 40 -8.37 15.84 16.57
CA VAL A 40 -7.49 15.75 17.76
C VAL A 40 -6.02 15.70 17.34
N SER A 41 -5.69 14.88 16.35
CA SER A 41 -4.31 14.70 15.85
C SER A 41 -3.76 15.96 15.16
N ARG A 42 -4.62 16.76 14.52
CA ARG A 42 -4.27 18.08 13.98
C ARG A 42 -4.02 19.08 15.11
N ASN A 43 -4.94 19.17 16.07
CA ASN A 43 -4.87 20.13 17.17
C ASN A 43 -3.66 19.90 18.09
N THR A 44 -3.22 18.65 18.23
CA THR A 44 -2.00 18.34 18.98
C THR A 44 -0.72 18.55 18.17
N GLY A 45 -0.81 18.82 16.88
CA GLY A 45 0.34 18.95 15.97
C GLY A 45 0.97 17.61 15.56
N TYR A 46 0.30 16.48 15.85
CA TYR A 46 0.76 15.16 15.40
C TYR A 46 0.65 14.99 13.89
N ILE A 47 -0.46 15.47 13.30
CA ILE A 47 -0.63 15.58 11.85
C ILE A 47 -0.37 17.03 11.44
N ARG A 48 0.61 17.21 10.55
CA ARG A 48 1.07 18.51 10.06
C ARG A 48 0.56 18.77 8.65
N GLU A 49 -0.65 19.31 8.55
CA GLU A 49 -1.28 19.62 7.27
C GLU A 49 -0.47 20.59 6.40
N ASP A 50 0.27 21.51 7.03
CA ASP A 50 1.21 22.40 6.35
C ASP A 50 2.26 21.62 5.56
N ILE A 51 2.80 20.54 6.13
CA ILE A 51 3.77 19.67 5.44
C ILE A 51 3.07 18.76 4.41
N LEU A 52 1.86 18.26 4.72
CA LEU A 52 1.10 17.42 3.78
C LEU A 52 0.67 18.18 2.53
N SER A 53 0.45 19.49 2.64
CA SER A 53 0.11 20.35 1.50
C SER A 53 1.23 20.46 0.47
N GLU A 54 2.46 20.10 0.84
CA GLU A 54 3.63 20.09 -0.05
C GLU A 54 3.73 18.84 -0.92
N ASN A 55 2.90 17.81 -0.67
CA ASN A 55 2.89 16.56 -1.42
C ASN A 55 2.53 16.80 -2.89
N ILE A 56 3.17 16.06 -3.79
CA ILE A 56 2.87 16.11 -5.23
C ILE A 56 2.11 14.86 -5.62
N TYR A 57 0.92 15.04 -6.17
CA TYR A 57 0.13 13.96 -6.76
C TYR A 57 0.40 13.90 -8.26
N ILE A 58 0.73 12.71 -8.75
CA ILE A 58 1.00 12.44 -10.16
C ILE A 58 -0.34 12.30 -10.91
N SER A 59 -0.42 12.88 -12.10
CA SER A 59 -1.65 13.10 -12.89
C SER A 59 -2.55 11.87 -13.06
N GLU A 60 -3.86 12.12 -13.09
CA GLU A 60 -4.93 11.12 -13.15
C GLU A 60 -5.10 10.46 -14.53
N ASN A 61 -4.48 11.02 -15.57
CA ASN A 61 -4.71 10.64 -16.97
C ASN A 61 -3.48 9.92 -17.56
N TYR A 62 -3.31 8.66 -17.21
CA TYR A 62 -2.42 7.75 -17.94
C TYR A 62 -3.11 6.40 -18.14
N GLU A 63 -2.90 5.83 -19.31
CA GLU A 63 -3.34 4.48 -19.64
C GLU A 63 -2.20 3.50 -19.39
N ASN A 64 -2.54 2.30 -18.96
CA ASN A 64 -1.62 1.19 -18.81
C ASN A 64 -2.33 -0.12 -19.16
N GLU A 65 -1.56 -1.17 -19.37
CA GLU A 65 -2.07 -2.47 -19.82
C GLU A 65 -3.09 -3.12 -18.87
N TYR A 66 -3.09 -2.76 -17.57
CA TYR A 66 -3.99 -3.33 -16.57
C TYR A 66 -5.34 -2.62 -16.46
N GLY A 67 -5.54 -1.51 -17.19
CA GLY A 67 -6.81 -0.78 -17.22
C GLY A 67 -7.24 -0.18 -15.88
N VAL A 68 -6.33 -0.08 -14.91
CA VAL A 68 -6.57 0.52 -13.59
C VAL A 68 -5.61 1.67 -13.32
N ARG A 69 -6.09 2.67 -12.60
CA ARG A 69 -5.25 3.78 -12.16
C ARG A 69 -4.54 3.44 -10.86
N PHE A 70 -3.21 3.51 -10.87
CA PHE A 70 -2.38 3.53 -9.66
C PHE A 70 -2.24 4.98 -9.19
N ASP A 71 -2.51 5.21 -7.91
CA ASP A 71 -2.38 6.52 -7.29
C ASP A 71 -0.93 6.70 -6.85
N ILE A 72 -0.26 7.75 -7.33
CA ILE A 72 1.16 8.01 -7.02
C ILE A 72 1.31 9.38 -6.41
N MET A 73 2.02 9.42 -5.29
CA MET A 73 2.31 10.63 -4.54
C MET A 73 3.79 10.70 -4.20
N ILE A 74 4.41 11.85 -4.43
CA ILE A 74 5.68 12.20 -3.79
C ILE A 74 5.33 12.76 -2.41
N ASN A 75 5.60 11.98 -1.38
CA ASN A 75 5.27 12.32 0.00
C ASN A 75 6.39 13.17 0.62
N CYS A 76 6.20 14.48 0.63
CA CYS A 76 7.17 15.45 1.15
C CYS A 76 7.25 15.47 2.68
N SER A 77 6.25 14.91 3.37
CA SER A 77 6.27 14.80 4.83
C SER A 77 7.14 13.66 5.34
N ARG A 78 7.38 12.65 4.51
CA ARG A 78 8.06 11.42 4.91
C ARG A 78 9.57 11.53 4.66
N PRO A 79 10.43 11.32 5.68
CA PRO A 79 11.86 11.12 5.44
C PRO A 79 12.06 9.77 4.75
N GLU A 80 12.80 9.73 3.63
CA GLU A 80 13.25 8.46 3.06
C GLU A 80 14.32 7.90 3.97
N ILE A 81 14.10 6.67 4.46
CA ILE A 81 15.08 5.99 5.29
C ILE A 81 15.81 5.00 4.37
N PRO A 82 17.00 5.35 3.82
CA PRO A 82 17.82 4.38 3.13
C PRO A 82 18.16 3.24 4.10
N GLN A 83 18.21 2.00 3.60
CA GLN A 83 18.69 0.86 4.39
C GLN A 83 20.15 1.12 4.80
N LYS A 84 20.36 1.73 5.96
CA LYS A 84 21.52 1.35 6.76
C LYS A 84 21.19 -0.02 7.33
N ASN A 85 22.18 -0.91 7.34
CA ASN A 85 22.17 -2.18 8.04
C ASN A 85 21.84 -1.96 9.53
N ASN A 86 20.58 -1.69 9.86
CA ASN A 86 20.10 -1.68 11.23
C ASN A 86 19.84 -3.13 11.65
N HIS A 87 20.88 -3.96 11.51
CA HIS A 87 21.12 -5.15 12.30
C HIS A 87 21.74 -4.78 13.65
N ASN A 88 21.54 -3.55 14.13
CA ASN A 88 21.69 -3.30 15.55
C ASN A 88 20.52 -4.00 16.25
N ASN A 89 20.79 -5.27 16.55
CA ASN A 89 20.32 -6.03 17.71
C ASN A 89 20.64 -5.26 19.00
N ASP A 90 20.27 -3.99 19.10
CA ASP A 90 20.25 -3.31 20.38
C ASP A 90 19.09 -3.93 21.14
N LYS A 91 19.45 -4.81 22.09
CA LYS A 91 18.57 -5.39 23.11
C LYS A 91 17.84 -4.32 23.97
N ASN A 92 18.09 -3.04 23.68
CA ASN A 92 17.47 -1.85 24.26
C ASN A 92 16.58 -1.06 23.28
N ASN A 93 16.32 -1.55 22.05
CA ASN A 93 15.48 -0.83 21.08
C ASN A 93 14.00 -0.87 21.49
N ILE A 94 13.57 0.23 22.08
CA ILE A 94 12.18 0.52 22.43
C ILE A 94 11.32 0.43 21.15
N CYS A 95 10.37 -0.51 21.10
CA CYS A 95 9.46 -0.62 19.97
C CYS A 95 8.59 0.63 19.86
N ASN A 96 8.69 1.31 18.71
CA ASN A 96 7.98 2.56 18.42
C ASN A 96 6.47 2.40 18.24
N LEU A 97 5.97 1.16 18.23
CA LEU A 97 4.55 0.83 18.13
C LEU A 97 3.95 0.40 19.47
N CYS A 98 4.72 0.07 20.50
CA CYS A 98 4.12 -0.32 21.79
C CYS A 98 3.39 0.86 22.43
N LEU A 99 2.15 0.62 22.88
CA LEU A 99 1.31 1.63 23.51
C LEU A 99 2.00 2.33 24.68
N SER A 100 2.75 1.59 25.51
CA SER A 100 3.54 2.14 26.61
C SER A 100 4.57 3.18 26.17
N ASN A 101 5.12 3.03 24.96
CA ASN A 101 6.15 3.91 24.40
C ASN A 101 5.55 5.05 23.59
N LEU A 102 4.33 4.86 23.07
CA LEU A 102 3.57 5.91 22.38
C LEU A 102 3.15 7.03 23.33
N THR A 103 2.96 6.74 24.63
CA THR A 103 2.65 7.76 25.65
C THR A 103 3.78 8.80 25.83
N LEU A 104 5.01 8.49 25.40
CA LEU A 104 6.13 9.44 25.36
C LEU A 104 5.94 10.51 24.27
N LYS A 105 5.11 10.25 23.25
CA LYS A 105 4.73 11.22 22.21
C LYS A 105 3.51 12.00 22.69
N LYS A 106 3.74 13.13 23.34
CA LYS A 106 2.69 13.95 23.98
C LYS A 106 1.56 14.37 23.03
N GLU A 107 1.83 14.38 21.73
CA GLU A 107 0.93 14.79 20.65
C GLU A 107 0.05 13.65 20.15
N LEU A 108 0.47 12.39 20.29
CA LEU A 108 -0.25 11.25 19.72
C LEU A 108 -1.44 10.85 20.59
N ARG A 109 -2.56 10.53 19.94
CA ARG A 109 -3.75 9.94 20.57
C ARG A 109 -4.17 8.70 19.82
N VAL A 110 -4.67 7.73 20.56
CA VAL A 110 -5.09 6.44 20.02
C VAL A 110 -6.54 6.13 20.38
N TYR A 111 -7.12 5.13 19.73
CA TYR A 111 -8.37 4.53 20.15
C TYR A 111 -8.19 3.05 20.39
N GLU A 112 -8.42 2.59 21.62
CA GLU A 112 -8.35 1.19 22.02
C GLU A 112 -9.70 0.50 21.83
N PHE A 113 -9.67 -0.74 21.34
CA PHE A 113 -10.85 -1.57 21.13
C PHE A 113 -10.51 -3.06 21.21
N LYS A 114 -11.52 -3.93 21.14
CA LYS A 114 -11.37 -5.36 21.34
C LYS A 114 -12.15 -6.14 20.29
N LEU A 115 -11.54 -7.19 19.75
CA LEU A 115 -12.19 -8.15 18.86
C LEU A 115 -13.02 -9.17 19.66
N LYS A 116 -13.94 -9.89 19.02
CA LYS A 116 -14.83 -10.91 19.59
C LYS A 116 -14.04 -12.04 20.25
N ASN A 117 -12.90 -12.41 19.67
CA ASN A 117 -11.98 -13.42 20.23
C ASN A 117 -11.22 -12.94 21.47
N GLY A 118 -11.35 -11.68 21.84
CA GLY A 118 -10.75 -11.09 23.01
C GLY A 118 -9.44 -10.34 22.77
N LYS A 119 -8.93 -10.31 21.53
CA LYS A 119 -7.72 -9.57 21.18
C LYS A 119 -7.92 -8.08 21.36
N GLU A 120 -7.05 -7.46 22.17
CA GLU A 120 -7.04 -6.02 22.38
C GLU A 120 -6.18 -5.35 21.31
N LEU A 121 -6.75 -4.39 20.62
CA LEU A 121 -6.10 -3.62 19.57
C LEU A 121 -6.21 -2.14 19.88
N PHE A 122 -5.38 -1.34 19.23
CA PHE A 122 -5.59 0.10 19.20
C PHE A 122 -5.24 0.67 17.82
N LYS A 123 -5.94 1.74 17.43
CA LYS A 123 -5.69 2.45 16.18
C LYS A 123 -5.09 3.83 16.42
N GLN A 124 -4.17 4.22 15.56
CA GLN A 124 -3.57 5.55 15.51
C GLN A 124 -3.42 6.02 14.07
N PHE A 125 -3.42 7.32 13.82
CA PHE A 125 -3.06 7.84 12.50
C PHE A 125 -1.58 7.62 12.21
N SER A 126 -1.23 7.42 10.94
CA SER A 126 0.14 7.59 10.50
C SER A 126 0.52 9.08 10.59
N PRO A 127 1.72 9.44 11.07
CA PRO A 127 2.19 10.83 11.03
C PRO A 127 2.48 11.29 9.59
N PHE A 128 2.65 10.33 8.67
CA PHE A 128 2.86 10.55 7.24
C PHE A 128 1.77 9.79 6.46
N PRO A 129 0.52 10.28 6.45
CA PRO A 129 -0.58 9.59 5.78
C PRO A 129 -0.32 9.44 4.28
N TYR A 130 -0.76 8.31 3.73
CA TYR A 130 -0.63 7.96 2.30
C TYR A 130 -1.92 8.29 1.52
N HIS A 131 -3.03 8.31 2.25
CA HIS A 131 -4.35 8.71 1.80
C HIS A 131 -5.13 9.22 3.01
N LYS A 132 -6.33 9.74 2.76
CA LYS A 132 -7.22 10.19 3.82
C LYS A 132 -7.49 9.05 4.81
N TYR A 133 -7.43 9.42 6.08
CA TYR A 133 -7.56 8.51 7.22
C TYR A 133 -6.64 7.27 7.23
N HIS A 134 -5.42 7.37 6.70
CA HIS A 134 -4.42 6.32 6.86
C HIS A 134 -4.09 6.10 8.36
N ASN A 135 -4.60 5.00 8.91
CA ASN A 135 -4.32 4.54 10.26
C ASN A 135 -3.50 3.25 10.27
N VAL A 136 -2.85 3.03 11.39
CA VAL A 136 -2.24 1.76 11.76
C VAL A 136 -3.07 1.18 12.91
N ILE A 137 -3.46 -0.09 12.81
CA ILE A 137 -4.18 -0.84 13.85
C ILE A 137 -3.17 -1.83 14.43
N ILE A 138 -2.83 -1.68 15.71
CA ILE A 138 -1.71 -2.38 16.34
C ILE A 138 -2.23 -3.33 17.42
N ASP A 139 -1.61 -4.50 17.54
CA ASP A 139 -1.81 -5.40 18.66
C ASP A 139 -1.39 -4.70 19.96
N LYS A 140 -2.24 -4.68 20.99
CA LYS A 140 -1.84 -4.09 22.28
C LYS A 140 -0.68 -4.89 22.91
N GLN A 141 -0.62 -6.20 22.65
CA GLN A 141 0.51 -7.03 23.03
C GLN A 141 1.65 -6.89 22.02
N HIS A 142 2.89 -6.84 22.52
CA HIS A 142 4.08 -6.84 21.67
C HIS A 142 4.37 -8.26 21.19
N THR A 143 3.74 -8.65 20.09
CA THR A 143 3.93 -9.94 19.41
C THR A 143 4.48 -9.69 18.00
N PRO A 144 5.39 -10.53 17.49
CA PRO A 144 5.86 -10.39 16.12
C PRO A 144 4.73 -10.60 15.11
N GLN A 145 4.84 -9.94 13.95
CA GLN A 145 3.92 -10.14 12.84
C GLN A 145 4.07 -11.57 12.30
N VAL A 146 3.03 -12.38 12.50
CA VAL A 146 2.94 -13.74 11.99
C VAL A 146 1.58 -13.92 11.32
N LEU A 147 1.57 -14.48 10.10
CA LEU A 147 0.34 -14.82 9.42
C LEU A 147 -0.12 -16.22 9.87
N SER A 148 -1.39 -16.34 10.20
CA SER A 148 -2.07 -17.58 10.54
C SER A 148 -3.50 -17.56 10.01
N GLU A 149 -4.23 -18.67 10.20
CA GLU A 149 -5.67 -18.70 9.94
C GLU A 149 -6.41 -17.65 10.78
N ASP A 150 -5.98 -17.41 12.02
CA ASP A 150 -6.56 -16.37 12.88
C ASP A 150 -6.37 -14.96 12.30
N THR A 151 -5.28 -14.69 11.58
CA THR A 151 -5.10 -13.41 10.88
C THR A 151 -6.23 -13.14 9.89
N ILE A 152 -6.71 -14.17 9.18
CA ILE A 152 -7.83 -14.03 8.24
C ILE A 152 -9.11 -13.67 8.99
N LYS A 153 -9.38 -14.35 10.12
CA LYS A 153 -10.54 -14.09 10.97
C LYS A 153 -10.52 -12.69 11.55
N GLU A 154 -9.36 -12.26 12.04
CA GLU A 154 -9.14 -10.90 12.56
C GLU A 154 -9.41 -9.84 11.48
N ILE A 155 -8.89 -10.03 10.26
CA ILE A 155 -9.12 -9.09 9.15
C ILE A 155 -10.60 -9.03 8.77
N LEU A 156 -11.28 -10.17 8.67
CA LEU A 156 -12.72 -10.23 8.37
C LEU A 156 -13.54 -9.51 9.45
N GLU A 157 -13.23 -9.75 10.73
CA GLU A 157 -13.91 -9.10 11.84
C GLU A 157 -13.66 -7.58 11.85
N LEU A 158 -12.42 -7.15 11.63
CA LEU A 158 -12.08 -5.74 11.50
C LEU A 158 -12.90 -5.07 10.39
N CYS A 159 -12.96 -5.69 9.20
CA CYS A 159 -13.73 -5.17 8.08
C CYS A 159 -15.24 -5.11 8.36
N GLU A 160 -15.82 -6.14 8.99
CA GLU A 160 -17.24 -6.15 9.39
C GLU A 160 -17.57 -5.02 10.38
N SER A 161 -16.63 -4.71 11.29
CA SER A 161 -16.75 -3.61 12.24
C SER A 161 -16.50 -2.24 11.61
N MET A 162 -15.90 -2.20 10.41
CA MET A 162 -15.48 -0.99 9.72
C MET A 162 -15.95 -0.95 8.25
N PRO A 163 -17.27 -0.83 7.98
CA PRO A 163 -17.77 -0.84 6.60
C PRO A 163 -17.17 0.27 5.73
N GLY A 164 -16.80 -0.06 4.50
CA GLY A 164 -16.14 0.83 3.54
C GLY A 164 -14.67 1.12 3.84
N TYR A 165 -14.15 0.67 4.97
CA TYR A 165 -12.75 0.83 5.36
C TYR A 165 -11.94 -0.38 4.87
N THR A 166 -10.80 -0.11 4.24
CA THR A 166 -9.90 -1.18 3.79
C THR A 166 -8.93 -1.50 4.91
N VAL A 167 -8.78 -2.78 5.23
CA VAL A 167 -7.77 -3.33 6.14
C VAL A 167 -6.72 -4.04 5.32
N LEU A 168 -5.47 -3.65 5.52
CA LEU A 168 -4.29 -4.15 4.80
C LEU A 168 -3.35 -4.84 5.79
N CYS A 169 -2.86 -6.01 5.41
CA CYS A 169 -1.89 -6.78 6.17
C CYS A 169 -0.65 -7.05 5.31
N ASN A 170 0.52 -6.63 5.79
CA ASN A 170 1.80 -6.99 5.15
C ASN A 170 2.13 -8.47 5.41
N SER A 171 3.13 -8.98 4.70
CA SER A 171 3.60 -10.35 4.92
C SER A 171 4.33 -10.51 6.25
N ASP A 172 4.34 -11.74 6.77
CA ASP A 172 5.11 -12.16 7.94
C ASP A 172 6.60 -12.39 7.68
N LYS A 173 7.09 -12.04 6.48
CA LYS A 173 8.50 -12.14 6.12
C LYS A 173 9.22 -10.83 6.30
N GLU A 174 10.44 -10.92 6.82
CA GLU A 174 11.36 -9.79 6.84
C GLU A 174 11.48 -9.20 5.44
N PHE A 175 11.70 -7.90 5.41
CA PHE A 175 11.92 -7.15 4.18
C PHE A 175 10.71 -7.03 3.24
N SER A 176 9.54 -7.59 3.56
CA SER A 176 8.35 -7.57 2.69
C SER A 176 7.54 -6.25 2.68
N GLY A 177 8.17 -5.14 3.10
CA GLY A 177 7.53 -3.82 3.21
C GLY A 177 6.79 -3.56 4.52
N VAL A 178 6.84 -4.50 5.47
CA VAL A 178 6.45 -4.27 6.85
C VAL A 178 7.41 -3.27 7.51
N SER A 179 6.88 -2.19 8.07
CA SER A 179 7.71 -1.14 8.68
C SER A 179 8.30 -1.55 10.04
N ASN A 180 7.68 -2.52 10.72
CA ASN A 180 8.15 -3.12 11.95
C ASN A 180 7.64 -4.58 12.06
N ILE A 181 8.46 -5.56 11.71
CA ILE A 181 8.08 -6.99 11.77
C ILE A 181 7.93 -7.49 13.22
N HIS A 182 8.52 -6.82 14.20
CA HIS A 182 8.54 -7.30 15.60
C HIS A 182 7.26 -6.98 16.36
N HIS A 183 6.36 -6.16 15.82
CA HIS A 183 5.08 -5.84 16.46
C HIS A 183 3.94 -5.93 15.45
N ALA A 184 3.03 -6.87 15.65
CA ALA A 184 1.90 -7.16 14.79
C ALA A 184 0.99 -5.93 14.61
N HIS A 185 0.72 -5.61 13.36
CA HIS A 185 -0.11 -4.47 13.00
C HIS A 185 -0.71 -4.62 11.60
N TYR A 186 -1.84 -3.96 11.42
CA TYR A 186 -2.52 -3.76 10.16
C TYR A 186 -2.42 -2.29 9.76
N GLN A 187 -2.50 -2.01 8.47
CA GLN A 187 -2.74 -0.68 7.95
C GLN A 187 -4.21 -0.59 7.56
N GLY A 188 -4.77 0.62 7.53
CA GLY A 188 -6.09 0.78 6.95
C GLY A 188 -6.44 2.23 6.67
N GLY A 189 -7.49 2.41 5.87
CA GLY A 189 -8.04 3.72 5.56
C GLY A 189 -9.21 3.64 4.60
N TYR A 190 -9.83 4.79 4.39
CA TYR A 190 -10.77 5.00 3.29
C TYR A 190 -9.97 5.35 2.04
N HIS A 191 -9.75 4.34 1.19
CA HIS A 191 -9.06 4.52 -0.07
C HIS A 191 -9.47 3.45 -1.09
N ASP A 192 -9.77 3.90 -2.30
CA ASP A 192 -10.20 3.05 -3.40
C ASP A 192 -8.99 2.53 -4.20
N PHE A 193 -8.24 1.62 -3.57
CA PHE A 193 -7.03 1.01 -4.14
C PHE A 193 -7.27 0.44 -5.54
N ALA A 194 -6.28 0.63 -6.43
CA ALA A 194 -6.31 0.18 -7.83
C ALA A 194 -6.70 -1.31 -7.97
N ILE A 195 -6.16 -2.14 -7.07
CA ILE A 195 -6.36 -3.59 -7.08
C ILE A 195 -7.84 -4.01 -6.94
N TYR A 196 -8.70 -3.21 -6.29
CA TYR A 196 -10.14 -3.51 -6.21
C TYR A 196 -10.88 -3.23 -7.52
N LYS A 197 -10.35 -2.31 -8.34
CA LYS A 197 -10.89 -1.90 -9.64
C LYS A 197 -10.39 -2.80 -10.79
N ALA A 198 -9.43 -3.69 -10.52
CA ALA A 198 -8.87 -4.59 -11.51
C ALA A 198 -9.94 -5.53 -12.08
N GLN A 199 -9.90 -5.72 -13.40
CA GLN A 199 -10.78 -6.66 -14.07
C GLN A 199 -10.41 -8.10 -13.70
N SER A 200 -11.38 -9.01 -13.79
CA SER A 200 -11.11 -10.43 -13.67
C SER A 200 -10.62 -11.00 -14.99
N LYS A 201 -9.53 -11.78 -14.97
CA LYS A 201 -9.13 -12.63 -16.10
C LYS A 201 -9.95 -13.92 -16.13
N PHE A 202 -10.21 -14.49 -14.95
CA PHE A 202 -10.90 -15.75 -14.77
C PHE A 202 -11.71 -15.72 -13.48
N GLU A 203 -12.90 -16.33 -13.51
CA GLU A 203 -13.80 -16.41 -12.36
C GLU A 203 -14.10 -17.88 -12.06
N ILE A 204 -14.03 -18.25 -10.79
CA ILE A 204 -14.30 -19.60 -10.28
C ILE A 204 -15.37 -19.46 -9.21
N GLN A 205 -16.47 -20.17 -9.38
CA GLN A 205 -17.55 -20.20 -8.39
C GLN A 205 -17.35 -21.40 -7.46
N CYS A 206 -17.28 -21.15 -6.15
CA CYS A 206 -17.26 -22.16 -5.10
C CYS A 206 -18.43 -21.93 -4.14
N ASN A 207 -19.54 -22.65 -4.33
CA ASN A 207 -20.82 -22.38 -3.64
C ASN A 207 -21.26 -20.92 -3.81
N ASN A 208 -21.43 -20.17 -2.71
CA ASN A 208 -21.79 -18.75 -2.73
C ASN A 208 -20.57 -17.81 -2.73
N ILE A 209 -19.36 -18.36 -2.85
CA ILE A 209 -18.09 -17.63 -2.87
C ILE A 209 -17.58 -17.56 -4.30
N GLU A 210 -17.23 -16.36 -4.74
CA GLU A 210 -16.62 -16.12 -6.03
C GLU A 210 -15.12 -15.87 -5.86
N ILE A 211 -14.29 -16.58 -6.62
CA ILE A 211 -12.84 -16.39 -6.67
C ILE A 211 -12.49 -15.83 -8.04
N LYS A 212 -12.00 -14.58 -8.07
CA LYS A 212 -11.59 -13.89 -9.29
C LYS A 212 -10.07 -13.81 -9.37
N ILE A 213 -9.47 -14.31 -10.44
CA ILE A 213 -8.05 -14.10 -10.75
C ILE A 213 -7.93 -12.74 -11.45
N LEU A 214 -7.20 -11.79 -10.86
CA LEU A 214 -7.22 -10.40 -11.34
C LEU A 214 -6.22 -10.14 -12.48
N HIS A 215 -6.61 -9.26 -13.40
CA HIS A 215 -5.69 -8.64 -14.35
C HIS A 215 -4.97 -7.48 -13.68
N TYR A 216 -3.82 -7.78 -13.07
CA TYR A 216 -3.06 -6.83 -12.26
C TYR A 216 -1.55 -7.16 -12.32
N PRO A 217 -0.62 -6.20 -12.08
CA PRO A 217 0.83 -6.45 -12.24
C PRO A 217 1.38 -7.52 -11.30
N ALA A 218 0.81 -7.61 -10.09
CA ALA A 218 1.06 -8.72 -9.18
C ALA A 218 -0.05 -9.77 -9.34
N GLY A 219 0.33 -11.03 -9.55
CA GLY A 219 -0.61 -12.14 -9.51
C GLY A 219 -1.31 -12.21 -8.14
N CYS A 220 -2.62 -12.13 -8.16
CA CYS A 220 -3.46 -12.10 -6.98
C CYS A 220 -4.85 -12.64 -7.29
N ILE A 221 -5.56 -13.04 -6.23
CA ILE A 221 -6.96 -13.46 -6.32
C ILE A 221 -7.81 -12.59 -5.41
N LYS A 222 -9.03 -12.27 -5.87
CA LYS A 222 -10.06 -11.61 -5.10
C LYS A 222 -11.17 -12.61 -4.79
N VAL A 223 -11.40 -12.85 -3.50
CA VAL A 223 -12.44 -13.74 -2.99
C VAL A 223 -13.60 -12.88 -2.49
N VAL A 224 -14.79 -13.11 -3.03
CA VAL A 224 -15.99 -12.31 -2.77
C VAL A 224 -17.06 -13.20 -2.15
N GLY A 225 -17.67 -12.73 -1.06
CA GLY A 225 -18.71 -13.49 -0.35
C GLY A 225 -19.52 -12.63 0.62
N GLN A 226 -20.76 -13.05 0.88
CA GLN A 226 -21.65 -12.40 1.85
C GLN A 226 -21.64 -13.11 3.21
N ASP A 227 -21.51 -14.44 3.21
CA ASP A 227 -21.45 -15.23 4.44
C ASP A 227 -20.00 -15.35 4.93
N ILE A 228 -19.75 -14.85 6.14
CA ILE A 228 -18.40 -14.81 6.72
C ILE A 228 -17.83 -16.20 6.99
N GLN A 229 -18.69 -17.19 7.32
CA GLN A 229 -18.25 -18.55 7.64
C GLN A 229 -17.84 -19.31 6.38
N GLU A 230 -18.66 -19.23 5.32
CA GLU A 230 -18.31 -19.81 4.01
C GLU A 230 -17.04 -19.16 3.45
N LEU A 231 -16.93 -17.84 3.56
CA LEU A 231 -15.77 -17.08 3.10
C LEU A 231 -14.50 -17.46 3.88
N GLU A 232 -14.58 -17.58 5.21
CA GLU A 232 -13.46 -18.01 6.06
C GLU A 232 -12.93 -19.39 5.63
N ILE A 233 -13.82 -20.36 5.39
CA ILE A 233 -13.43 -21.71 4.95
C ILE A 233 -12.66 -21.66 3.63
N VAL A 234 -13.15 -20.90 2.65
CA VAL A 234 -12.50 -20.77 1.34
C VAL A 234 -11.14 -20.08 1.47
N LEU A 235 -11.07 -18.97 2.20
CA LEU A 235 -9.82 -18.22 2.42
C LEU A 235 -8.76 -19.06 3.14
N ILE A 236 -9.15 -19.85 4.15
CA ILE A 236 -8.23 -20.74 4.87
C ILE A 236 -7.69 -21.86 3.97
N LYS A 237 -8.53 -22.45 3.10
CA LYS A 237 -8.08 -23.45 2.12
C LYS A 237 -7.05 -22.87 1.13
N LEU A 238 -7.32 -21.67 0.61
CA LEU A 238 -6.40 -20.94 -0.27
C LEU A 238 -5.10 -20.57 0.47
N TYR A 239 -5.21 -20.11 1.72
CA TYR A 239 -4.06 -19.78 2.54
C TYR A 239 -3.15 -20.99 2.77
N ASN A 240 -3.73 -22.12 3.20
CA ASN A 240 -2.99 -23.34 3.52
C ASN A 240 -2.36 -23.98 2.29
N SER A 241 -3.04 -23.97 1.14
CA SER A 241 -2.49 -24.50 -0.11
C SER A 241 -1.29 -23.69 -0.62
N TRP A 242 -1.28 -22.36 -0.48
CA TRP A 242 -0.07 -21.59 -0.81
C TRP A 242 1.03 -21.81 0.21
N ARG A 243 0.72 -21.74 1.52
CA ARG A 243 1.74 -21.83 2.58
C ARG A 243 2.44 -23.18 2.62
N ASN A 244 1.69 -24.26 2.39
CA ASN A 244 2.18 -25.63 2.52
C ASN A 244 2.34 -26.36 1.18
N GLY A 245 1.85 -25.77 0.08
CA GLY A 245 1.97 -26.32 -1.26
C GLY A 245 3.41 -26.34 -1.75
N LYS A 246 3.66 -27.15 -2.78
CA LYS A 246 4.94 -27.21 -3.48
C LYS A 246 4.78 -26.61 -4.86
N TYR A 247 5.64 -25.65 -5.19
CA TYR A 247 5.66 -24.98 -6.47
C TYR A 247 7.10 -24.96 -6.98
N GLU A 248 7.34 -25.51 -8.16
CA GLU A 248 8.69 -25.82 -8.67
C GLU A 248 9.63 -24.60 -8.73
N SER A 249 9.08 -23.42 -9.04
CA SER A 249 9.81 -22.16 -9.14
C SER A 249 9.95 -21.39 -7.82
N LEU A 250 9.38 -21.90 -6.72
CA LEU A 250 9.29 -21.19 -5.45
C LEU A 250 9.98 -21.97 -4.32
N LYS A 251 10.41 -21.22 -3.30
CA LYS A 251 11.00 -21.77 -2.08
C LYS A 251 9.97 -21.78 -0.96
N ASN A 252 9.68 -22.95 -0.41
CA ASN A 252 8.61 -23.15 0.57
C ASN A 252 8.77 -22.25 1.81
N GLU A 253 9.98 -22.09 2.32
CA GLU A 253 10.29 -21.31 3.52
C GLU A 253 9.97 -19.80 3.37
N TYR A 254 9.88 -19.30 2.14
CA TYR A 254 9.58 -17.90 1.83
C TYR A 254 8.14 -17.66 1.40
N GLN A 255 7.29 -18.70 1.32
CA GLN A 255 5.88 -18.56 0.97
C GLN A 255 5.15 -17.75 2.05
N SER A 256 4.53 -16.65 1.63
CA SER A 256 3.74 -15.77 2.49
C SER A 256 2.66 -15.07 1.67
N PHE A 257 1.96 -14.13 2.28
CA PHE A 257 0.92 -13.33 1.66
C PHE A 257 1.03 -11.88 2.06
N SER A 258 0.45 -11.01 1.25
CA SER A 258 -0.11 -9.77 1.76
C SER A 258 -1.61 -9.80 1.51
N PHE A 259 -2.38 -9.26 2.45
CA PHE A 259 -3.84 -9.29 2.40
C PHE A 259 -4.40 -7.89 2.34
N SER A 260 -5.48 -7.73 1.58
CA SER A 260 -6.28 -6.51 1.54
C SER A 260 -7.75 -6.89 1.58
N CYS A 261 -8.49 -6.41 2.57
CA CYS A 261 -9.90 -6.74 2.73
C CYS A 261 -10.71 -5.47 2.94
N LYS A 262 -11.93 -5.45 2.42
CA LYS A 262 -12.95 -4.47 2.77
C LYS A 262 -14.33 -5.12 2.82
N TYR A 263 -15.19 -4.57 3.67
CA TYR A 263 -16.60 -4.89 3.71
C TYR A 263 -17.41 -3.78 3.04
N ASN A 264 -18.09 -4.11 1.94
CA ASN A 264 -18.96 -3.19 1.23
C ASN A 264 -20.39 -3.33 1.77
N GLN A 265 -20.90 -2.27 2.39
CA GLN A 265 -22.30 -2.23 2.80
C GLN A 265 -23.18 -1.88 1.59
N ASN A 266 -24.21 -2.68 1.34
CA ASN A 266 -25.16 -2.39 0.28
C ASN A 266 -26.07 -1.21 0.68
N GLN A 267 -26.49 -0.42 -0.31
CA GLN A 267 -27.45 0.66 -0.09
C GLN A 267 -28.85 0.07 0.14
N GLY A 268 -29.24 -0.08 1.40
CA GLY A 268 -30.56 -0.59 1.79
C GLY A 268 -30.50 -1.41 3.08
N LEU A 269 -31.49 -1.24 3.96
CA LEU A 269 -31.55 -1.92 5.28
C LEU A 269 -31.71 -3.45 5.17
N GLU A 270 -32.14 -3.98 4.02
CA GLU A 270 -32.50 -5.40 3.84
C GLU A 270 -31.47 -6.23 3.08
N SER A 271 -30.49 -5.60 2.41
CA SER A 271 -29.44 -6.32 1.66
C SER A 271 -28.20 -6.50 2.52
N ARG A 272 -27.81 -7.75 2.79
CA ARG A 272 -26.51 -8.06 3.42
C ARG A 272 -25.39 -7.48 2.56
N GLY A 273 -24.44 -6.78 3.18
CA GLY A 273 -23.20 -6.38 2.50
C GLY A 273 -22.34 -7.58 2.11
N TYR A 274 -21.21 -7.33 1.46
CA TYR A 274 -20.29 -8.37 1.00
C TYR A 274 -18.84 -7.98 1.25
N PHE A 275 -17.99 -8.99 1.42
CA PHE A 275 -16.55 -8.83 1.54
C PHE A 275 -15.88 -8.93 0.18
N GLU A 276 -14.82 -8.15 -0.01
CA GLU A 276 -13.82 -8.38 -1.06
C GLU A 276 -12.47 -8.60 -0.38
N PHE A 277 -12.02 -9.85 -0.33
CA PHE A 277 -10.75 -10.23 0.28
C PHE A 277 -9.74 -10.59 -0.81
N ILE A 278 -8.69 -9.79 -0.93
CA ILE A 278 -7.63 -9.95 -1.92
C ILE A 278 -6.43 -10.60 -1.25
N MET A 279 -6.02 -11.74 -1.82
CA MET A 279 -4.84 -12.48 -1.41
C MET A 279 -3.75 -12.26 -2.46
N ILE A 280 -2.62 -11.68 -2.05
CA ILE A 280 -1.46 -11.46 -2.90
C ILE A 280 -0.34 -12.39 -2.41
N PRO A 281 -0.07 -13.50 -3.12
CA PRO A 281 1.04 -14.37 -2.82
C PRO A 281 2.37 -13.62 -2.79
N ARG A 282 3.20 -13.91 -1.78
CA ARG A 282 4.58 -13.41 -1.67
C ARG A 282 5.53 -14.60 -1.58
N ASN A 283 6.68 -14.49 -2.24
CA ASN A 283 7.79 -15.44 -2.09
C ASN A 283 9.10 -14.70 -2.35
N GLY A 284 9.96 -14.64 -1.35
CA GLY A 284 11.26 -14.01 -1.50
C GLY A 284 12.22 -14.23 -0.36
N GLU A 285 13.48 -14.45 -0.73
CA GLU A 285 14.60 -14.32 0.18
C GLU A 285 14.64 -12.91 0.77
N PRO A 286 15.29 -12.73 1.94
CA PRO A 286 15.66 -11.42 2.44
C PRO A 286 16.19 -10.51 1.31
N HIS A 287 15.75 -9.26 1.28
CA HIS A 287 16.06 -8.27 0.25
C HIS A 287 15.47 -8.50 -1.16
N ARG A 288 14.80 -9.63 -1.47
CA ARG A 288 14.10 -9.79 -2.76
C ARG A 288 13.00 -8.74 -2.95
N PHE A 289 12.40 -8.30 -1.86
CA PHE A 289 11.34 -7.29 -1.87
C PHE A 289 11.85 -5.83 -1.95
N ASN A 290 13.15 -5.66 -2.14
CA ASN A 290 13.72 -4.36 -2.48
C ASN A 290 13.36 -4.00 -3.93
N THR A 291 13.30 -2.71 -4.19
CA THR A 291 13.29 -2.20 -5.57
C THR A 291 14.54 -2.68 -6.31
N ARG A 292 14.41 -3.15 -7.56
CA ARG A 292 15.57 -3.53 -8.38
C ARG A 292 16.49 -2.32 -8.61
N LYS A 293 17.79 -2.58 -8.80
CA LYS A 293 18.83 -1.54 -8.88
C LYS A 293 18.53 -0.38 -9.84
N SER A 294 17.95 -0.64 -11.02
CA SER A 294 17.62 0.41 -12.00
C SER A 294 16.51 1.37 -11.53
N LEU A 295 15.72 0.96 -10.53
CA LEU A 295 14.60 1.72 -9.97
C LEU A 295 14.90 2.30 -8.57
N GLU A 296 16.06 2.00 -7.98
CA GLU A 296 16.46 2.53 -6.66
C GLU A 296 16.61 4.06 -6.66
N CYS A 297 16.94 4.66 -7.82
CA CYS A 297 16.92 6.11 -7.98
C CYS A 297 15.53 6.71 -7.74
N ILE A 298 14.46 5.97 -8.05
CA ILE A 298 13.08 6.36 -7.75
C ILE A 298 12.71 6.01 -6.31
N LYS A 299 13.00 4.79 -5.86
CA LYS A 299 12.58 4.32 -4.53
C LYS A 299 13.55 3.30 -3.95
N LYS A 300 14.16 3.62 -2.81
CA LYS A 300 15.12 2.74 -2.13
C LYS A 300 14.48 1.81 -1.09
N GLU A 301 13.24 2.10 -0.73
CA GLU A 301 12.52 1.37 0.31
C GLU A 301 11.81 0.13 -0.23
N MET A 302 11.53 -0.81 0.66
CA MET A 302 10.81 -2.04 0.35
C MET A 302 9.34 -1.80 -0.01
N VAL A 303 8.75 -2.75 -0.73
CA VAL A 303 7.40 -2.62 -1.27
C VAL A 303 6.36 -3.24 -0.34
N GLY A 304 5.60 -2.36 0.32
CA GLY A 304 4.53 -2.74 1.25
C GLY A 304 3.19 -2.99 0.57
N ILE A 305 2.23 -3.48 1.37
CA ILE A 305 0.87 -3.79 0.91
C ILE A 305 0.13 -2.60 0.30
N GLY A 306 0.33 -1.38 0.81
CA GLY A 306 -0.27 -0.17 0.21
C GLY A 306 0.18 0.05 -1.24
N GLU A 307 1.48 -0.15 -1.49
CA GLU A 307 2.09 0.04 -2.81
C GLU A 307 1.71 -1.08 -3.77
N ILE A 308 1.73 -2.33 -3.32
CA ILE A 308 1.23 -3.46 -4.10
C ILE A 308 -0.26 -3.30 -4.43
N SER A 309 -1.05 -2.74 -3.52
CA SER A 309 -2.47 -2.45 -3.77
C SER A 309 -2.69 -1.27 -4.73
N GLY A 310 -1.62 -0.57 -5.12
CA GLY A 310 -1.63 0.47 -6.15
C GLY A 310 -1.61 1.90 -5.62
N ASN A 311 -1.17 2.11 -4.38
CA ASN A 311 -0.92 3.43 -3.80
C ASN A 311 0.61 3.64 -3.62
N GLY A 312 1.25 4.21 -4.63
CA GLY A 312 2.69 4.44 -4.67
C GLY A 312 3.09 5.69 -3.88
N ASN A 313 3.89 5.51 -2.83
CA ASN A 313 4.40 6.60 -2.01
C ASN A 313 5.89 6.80 -2.25
N LEU A 314 6.21 7.76 -3.11
CA LEU A 314 7.57 8.11 -3.49
C LEU A 314 8.19 9.08 -2.48
N PRO A 315 9.53 9.06 -2.32
CA PRO A 315 10.20 9.85 -1.31
C PRO A 315 10.24 11.34 -1.67
N GLY A 316 10.10 12.21 -0.67
CA GLY A 316 10.06 13.67 -0.84
C GLY A 316 11.24 14.28 -1.61
N ARG A 317 12.42 13.65 -1.58
CA ARG A 317 13.60 14.09 -2.37
C ARG A 317 13.33 14.18 -3.86
N LEU A 318 12.43 13.33 -4.40
CA LEU A 318 12.08 13.34 -5.81
C LEU A 318 11.43 14.65 -6.24
N LYS A 319 10.74 15.37 -5.32
CA LYS A 319 10.20 16.70 -5.64
C LYS A 319 11.29 17.62 -6.18
N ARG A 320 12.45 17.64 -5.52
CA ARG A 320 13.60 18.43 -5.97
C ARG A 320 14.28 17.79 -7.18
N GLN A 321 14.65 16.51 -7.08
CA GLN A 321 15.43 15.83 -8.12
C GLN A 321 14.69 15.77 -9.47
N LEU A 322 13.38 15.53 -9.47
CA LEU A 322 12.57 15.48 -10.70
C LEU A 322 12.25 16.88 -11.25
N PHE A 323 12.11 17.90 -10.40
CA PHE A 323 11.91 19.28 -10.86
C PHE A 323 13.21 19.87 -11.43
N GLU A 324 14.35 19.59 -10.82
CA GLU A 324 15.68 19.87 -11.38
C GLU A 324 15.86 19.13 -12.70
N THR A 325 15.47 17.85 -12.77
CA THR A 325 15.55 17.12 -14.04
C THR A 325 14.66 17.75 -15.12
N TYR A 326 13.43 18.13 -14.76
CA TYR A 326 12.51 18.80 -15.67
C TYR A 326 13.09 20.12 -16.21
N LEU A 327 13.69 20.94 -15.34
CA LEU A 327 14.32 22.20 -15.73
C LEU A 327 15.59 21.99 -16.56
N ASP A 328 16.44 21.03 -16.20
CA ASP A 328 17.66 20.71 -16.96
C ASP A 328 17.30 20.23 -18.37
N ILE A 329 16.35 19.29 -18.47
CA ILE A 329 15.82 18.79 -19.75
C ILE A 329 15.22 19.95 -20.55
N LEU A 330 14.34 20.77 -19.95
CA LEU A 330 13.72 21.89 -20.67
C LEU A 330 14.70 22.96 -21.11
N THR A 331 15.67 23.34 -20.27
CA THR A 331 16.66 24.38 -20.59
C THR A 331 17.50 23.95 -21.79
N GLN A 332 17.89 22.67 -21.82
CA GLN A 332 18.64 22.14 -22.95
C GLN A 332 17.77 21.95 -24.21
N LEU A 333 16.47 21.66 -24.05
CA LEU A 333 15.54 21.49 -25.16
C LEU A 333 15.04 22.81 -25.78
N GLN A 334 14.85 23.86 -24.98
CA GLN A 334 14.44 25.19 -25.43
C GLN A 334 15.51 25.88 -26.28
N ASN A 335 16.79 25.55 -26.07
CA ASN A 335 17.89 26.16 -26.81
C ASN A 335 18.02 25.67 -28.26
N ASP A 336 17.31 24.62 -28.68
CA ASP A 336 17.77 23.84 -29.83
C ASP A 336 16.70 23.26 -30.79
N ASN A 337 15.39 23.41 -30.57
CA ASN A 337 14.36 22.72 -31.40
C ASN A 337 14.60 21.18 -31.53
N LYS A 338 15.23 20.55 -30.51
CA LYS A 338 15.88 19.22 -30.59
C LYS A 338 15.14 18.05 -29.94
N LEU A 339 13.86 18.18 -29.55
CA LEU A 339 13.15 17.03 -28.95
C LEU A 339 13.25 15.77 -29.83
N ILE A 340 13.14 15.95 -31.14
CA ILE A 340 13.27 14.92 -32.18
C ILE A 340 14.70 14.36 -32.24
N ASN A 341 15.73 15.21 -32.16
CA ASN A 341 17.13 14.77 -32.22
C ASN A 341 17.58 13.95 -30.99
N ILE A 342 16.95 14.11 -29.82
CA ILE A 342 17.27 13.29 -28.63
C ILE A 342 16.69 11.88 -28.78
N ILE A 343 15.50 11.73 -29.36
CA ILE A 343 14.86 10.42 -29.62
C ILE A 343 15.73 9.55 -30.53
N ASP A 344 16.46 10.20 -31.46
CA ASP A 344 17.33 9.54 -32.43
C ASP A 344 18.80 9.40 -31.94
N ASN A 345 19.25 10.22 -30.97
CA ASN A 345 20.64 10.21 -30.43
C ASN A 345 20.73 9.80 -28.94
N VAL A 346 19.86 8.88 -28.51
CA VAL A 346 19.66 8.43 -27.11
C VAL A 346 20.93 7.92 -26.42
N GLU A 347 21.97 7.53 -27.15
CA GLU A 347 23.22 6.99 -26.58
C GLU A 347 23.97 7.95 -25.62
N LYS A 348 23.52 9.21 -25.46
CA LYS A 348 24.25 10.25 -24.72
C LYS A 348 23.43 11.03 -23.69
N ILE A 349 22.34 10.49 -23.14
CA ILE A 349 21.56 11.20 -22.11
C ILE A 349 22.40 11.62 -20.90
N ASP A 350 23.42 10.82 -20.56
CA ASP A 350 24.38 11.09 -19.47
C ASP A 350 25.14 12.41 -19.63
N ASN A 351 25.33 12.88 -20.86
CA ASN A 351 26.01 14.14 -21.14
C ASN A 351 25.13 15.35 -20.86
N TYR A 352 23.81 15.12 -20.74
CA TYR A 352 22.80 16.14 -20.53
C TYR A 352 22.34 16.21 -19.06
N LEU A 353 22.63 15.17 -18.27
CA LEU A 353 22.31 15.10 -16.84
C LEU A 353 23.41 15.76 -15.99
N THR A 354 22.99 16.57 -15.01
CA THR A 354 23.89 17.05 -13.95
C THR A 354 24.42 15.87 -13.11
N ASN A 355 25.54 16.08 -12.40
CA ASN A 355 26.18 15.00 -11.62
C ASN A 355 25.22 14.33 -10.63
N ASP A 356 24.34 15.10 -10.00
CA ASP A 356 23.35 14.60 -9.04
C ASP A 356 22.24 13.76 -9.70
N LEU A 357 22.03 13.93 -11.01
CA LEU A 357 21.03 13.20 -11.79
C LEU A 357 21.59 11.98 -12.53
N LYS A 358 22.91 11.78 -12.52
CA LYS A 358 23.54 10.61 -13.16
C LYS A 358 23.03 9.28 -12.58
N GLU A 359 22.61 9.26 -11.31
CA GLU A 359 21.98 8.06 -10.72
C GLU A 359 20.68 7.65 -11.43
N PHE A 360 20.03 8.56 -12.15
CA PHE A 360 18.81 8.32 -12.92
C PHE A 360 19.07 7.92 -14.37
N SER A 361 20.31 7.85 -14.85
CA SER A 361 20.64 7.57 -16.26
C SER A 361 19.92 6.33 -16.80
N THR A 362 20.07 5.19 -16.11
CA THR A 362 19.41 3.93 -16.49
C THR A 362 17.90 4.10 -16.52
N TRP A 363 17.34 4.77 -15.52
CA TRP A 363 15.91 5.02 -15.43
C TRP A 363 15.40 5.91 -16.56
N PHE A 364 16.13 6.97 -16.92
CA PHE A 364 15.79 7.84 -18.04
C PHE A 364 15.69 7.06 -19.34
N ASN A 365 16.65 6.19 -19.61
CA ASN A 365 16.64 5.37 -20.82
C ASN A 365 15.52 4.33 -20.81
N GLU A 366 15.35 3.59 -19.71
CA GLU A 366 14.36 2.51 -19.61
C GLU A 366 12.91 3.01 -19.57
N TYR A 367 12.67 4.16 -18.92
CA TYR A 367 11.31 4.65 -18.65
C TYR A 367 10.99 5.96 -19.35
N PHE A 368 11.81 6.99 -19.21
CA PHE A 368 11.49 8.32 -19.78
C PHE A 368 11.54 8.32 -21.31
N ILE A 369 12.66 7.88 -21.89
CA ILE A 369 12.86 7.83 -23.33
C ILE A 369 11.95 6.80 -23.99
N LYS A 370 11.76 5.64 -23.36
CA LYS A 370 10.80 4.63 -23.85
C LYS A 370 9.38 5.19 -23.90
N THR A 371 8.92 5.87 -22.85
CA THR A 371 7.61 6.54 -22.85
C THR A 371 7.55 7.61 -23.94
N LEU A 372 8.57 8.46 -24.07
CA LEU A 372 8.62 9.51 -25.09
C LEU A 372 8.49 8.93 -26.51
N LYS A 373 9.19 7.82 -26.80
CA LYS A 373 9.15 7.12 -28.10
C LYS A 373 7.79 6.53 -28.46
N ASN A 374 6.92 6.29 -27.48
CA ASN A 374 5.57 5.80 -27.73
C ASN A 374 4.62 6.89 -28.24
N PHE A 375 5.03 8.17 -28.18
CA PHE A 375 4.26 9.29 -28.73
C PHE A 375 4.84 9.72 -30.09
N ASN A 376 3.97 9.90 -31.08
CA ASN A 376 4.35 10.45 -32.38
C ASN A 376 4.57 11.97 -32.28
N ASN A 377 5.49 12.51 -33.09
CA ASN A 377 5.93 13.92 -33.05
C ASN A 377 4.79 14.96 -33.04
N ASP A 378 3.65 14.69 -33.71
CA ASP A 378 2.53 15.63 -33.80
C ASP A 378 1.57 15.59 -32.60
N LYS A 379 1.76 14.66 -31.64
CA LYS A 379 0.90 14.45 -30.46
C LYS A 379 1.70 14.29 -29.15
N THR A 380 2.97 14.69 -29.12
CA THR A 380 3.80 14.53 -27.92
C THR A 380 3.26 15.40 -26.79
N PRO A 381 2.89 14.81 -25.64
CA PRO A 381 2.41 15.57 -24.50
C PRO A 381 3.55 16.39 -23.86
N PRO A 382 3.23 17.34 -22.96
CA PRO A 382 4.25 18.06 -22.20
C PRO A 382 5.22 17.11 -21.50
N ILE A 383 6.50 17.47 -21.41
CA ILE A 383 7.55 16.66 -20.77
C ILE A 383 7.18 16.25 -19.35
N LYS A 384 6.51 17.15 -18.62
CA LYS A 384 5.98 16.85 -17.28
C LYS A 384 5.08 15.61 -17.31
N GLN A 385 4.18 15.51 -18.29
CA GLN A 385 3.28 14.37 -18.44
C GLN A 385 4.05 13.10 -18.84
N ILE A 386 5.07 13.19 -19.69
CA ILE A 386 5.95 12.05 -19.99
C ILE A 386 6.62 11.54 -18.72
N LEU A 387 7.16 12.45 -17.89
CA LEU A 387 7.79 12.11 -16.62
C LEU A 387 6.82 11.43 -15.66
N GLU A 388 5.61 11.97 -15.53
CA GLU A 388 4.53 11.39 -14.72
C GLU A 388 4.18 9.97 -15.18
N ILE A 389 3.99 9.75 -16.48
CA ILE A 389 3.74 8.41 -17.05
C ILE A 389 4.91 7.46 -16.78
N SER A 390 6.16 7.93 -16.90
CA SER A 390 7.34 7.12 -16.60
C SER A 390 7.44 6.73 -15.12
N LEU A 391 7.04 7.59 -14.20
CA LEU A 391 6.92 7.23 -12.77
C LEU A 391 5.82 6.18 -12.56
N CYS A 392 4.70 6.28 -13.27
CA CYS A 392 3.64 5.28 -13.23
C CYS A 392 4.12 3.90 -13.71
N ASN A 393 4.78 3.86 -14.86
CA ASN A 393 5.38 2.63 -15.38
C ASN A 393 6.43 2.04 -14.41
N SER A 394 7.18 2.91 -13.72
CA SER A 394 8.14 2.47 -12.70
C SER A 394 7.46 1.77 -11.54
N LEU A 395 6.33 2.31 -11.04
CA LEU A 395 5.58 1.69 -9.96
C LEU A 395 5.00 0.32 -10.38
N ILE A 396 4.47 0.23 -11.60
CA ILE A 396 3.95 -1.04 -12.14
C ILE A 396 5.04 -2.12 -12.12
N ASP A 397 6.24 -1.80 -12.60
CA ASP A 397 7.37 -2.74 -12.59
C ASP A 397 7.83 -3.07 -11.15
N ILE A 398 7.84 -2.09 -10.24
CA ILE A 398 8.12 -2.31 -8.81
C ILE A 398 7.15 -3.34 -8.21
N ILE A 399 5.85 -3.21 -8.50
CA ILE A 399 4.81 -4.14 -8.04
C ILE A 399 5.03 -5.53 -8.64
N MET A 400 5.26 -5.59 -9.95
CA MET A 400 5.47 -6.85 -10.68
C MET A 400 6.73 -7.60 -10.19
N ASP A 401 7.82 -6.89 -9.92
CA ASP A 401 9.06 -7.49 -9.41
C ASP A 401 8.91 -8.04 -7.98
N ASN A 402 7.95 -7.51 -7.22
CA ASN A 402 7.63 -7.94 -5.86
C ASN A 402 6.61 -9.07 -5.79
N SER A 403 6.14 -9.54 -6.94
CA SER A 403 5.26 -10.69 -7.06
C SER A 403 6.04 -11.94 -7.49
N PRO A 404 5.83 -13.08 -6.81
CA PRO A 404 6.33 -14.36 -7.32
C PRO A 404 5.57 -14.85 -8.54
N ILE A 405 4.38 -14.29 -8.77
CA ILE A 405 3.49 -14.60 -9.89
C ILE A 405 3.40 -13.35 -10.76
N LYS A 406 4.06 -13.35 -11.91
CA LYS A 406 3.99 -12.25 -12.87
C LYS A 406 2.81 -12.49 -13.81
N ASN A 407 3.07 -13.05 -14.99
CA ASN A 407 2.06 -13.42 -15.98
C ASN A 407 1.71 -14.92 -15.99
N ASP A 408 2.19 -15.67 -14.99
CA ASP A 408 2.00 -17.12 -14.88
C ASP A 408 0.63 -17.44 -14.28
N THR A 409 -0.37 -17.60 -15.15
CA THR A 409 -1.72 -17.96 -14.72
C THR A 409 -1.79 -19.42 -14.28
N ASP A 410 -0.94 -20.29 -14.83
CA ASP A 410 -0.89 -21.72 -14.50
C ASP A 410 -0.47 -21.94 -13.05
N LEU A 411 0.45 -21.11 -12.53
CA LEU A 411 0.83 -21.13 -11.13
C LEU A 411 -0.33 -20.75 -10.20
N ILE A 412 -1.19 -19.79 -10.58
CA ILE A 412 -2.39 -19.44 -9.82
C ILE A 412 -3.39 -20.60 -9.86
N PHE A 413 -3.63 -21.19 -11.02
CA PHE A 413 -4.52 -22.35 -11.12
C PHE A 413 -4.00 -23.56 -10.33
N ASN A 414 -2.70 -23.82 -10.37
CA ASN A 414 -2.07 -24.86 -9.55
C ASN A 414 -2.29 -24.59 -8.05
N TRP A 415 -2.10 -23.35 -7.61
CA TRP A 415 -2.39 -22.94 -6.24
C TRP A 415 -3.85 -23.20 -5.86
N ILE A 416 -4.81 -22.73 -6.66
CA ILE A 416 -6.24 -22.95 -6.40
C ILE A 416 -6.58 -24.44 -6.40
N ASN A 417 -6.06 -25.22 -7.35
CA ASN A 417 -6.31 -26.67 -7.41
C ASN A 417 -5.77 -27.41 -6.16
N GLN A 418 -4.61 -27.02 -5.65
CA GLN A 418 -4.05 -27.58 -4.40
C GLN A 418 -4.92 -27.29 -3.17
N SER A 419 -5.78 -26.26 -3.23
CA SER A 419 -6.75 -25.94 -2.16
C SER A 419 -7.97 -26.86 -2.11
N LYS A 420 -8.18 -27.69 -3.15
CA LYS A 420 -9.35 -28.58 -3.32
C LYS A 420 -10.68 -27.81 -3.29
N LEU A 421 -10.71 -26.70 -4.03
CA LEU A 421 -11.90 -25.86 -4.23
C LEU A 421 -12.54 -26.11 -5.60
#